data_AF-E4XYG0-F1
#
_entry.id   AF-E4XYG0-F1
#
_cell.length_a   1.000
_cell.length_b   1.000
_cell.length_c   1.000
_cell.angle_alpha   90.00
_cell.angle_beta   90.00
_cell.angle_gamma   90.00
#
_symmetry.space_group_name_H-M   'P 1'
#
loop_
_entity.id
_entity.type
_entity.pdbx_description
1 polymer ?
#
loop_
_entity_poly.entity_id
_entity_poly.type
_entity_poly.pdbx_seq_one_letter_code
_entity_poly.pdbx_strand_id
1 'polypeptide(L)'
;MNFQAALYTGGLAGGISALGWVAPSKDSFNMMAPLAMGMGLVLVAAMASPFFSPTSPAGGALFSFVLWGGMILSGGLMFFHTQQMLSKAERHPLHHAKAYDPISASMGMYIAMVNMFQRLLFILGANKRK
;
A
#
# COMPACT_ATOMS: atom_id res chain seq x y z
N MET A 1 -15.52 2.50 14.89
CA MET A 1 -14.32 3.02 14.19
C MET A 1 -13.75 1.96 13.25
N ASN A 2 -13.55 0.73 13.74
CA ASN A 2 -12.89 -0.34 12.99
C ASN A 2 -13.67 -0.78 11.72
N PHE A 3 -15.00 -0.85 11.78
CA PHE A 3 -15.81 -1.26 10.62
C PHE A 3 -15.81 -0.25 9.47
N GLN A 4 -15.88 1.06 9.76
CA GLN A 4 -15.84 2.10 8.74
C GLN A 4 -14.49 2.14 8.02
N ALA A 5 -13.40 2.09 8.78
CA ALA A 5 -12.05 2.00 8.20
C ALA A 5 -11.88 0.75 7.34
N ALA A 6 -12.46 -0.39 7.77
CA ALA A 6 -12.43 -1.63 7.00
C ALA A 6 -13.21 -1.50 5.68
N LEU A 7 -14.40 -0.91 5.70
CA LEU A 7 -15.20 -0.66 4.48
C LEU A 7 -14.48 0.29 3.52
N TYR A 8 -13.93 1.40 4.01
CA TYR A 8 -13.17 2.34 3.17
C TYR A 8 -11.92 1.69 2.59
N THR A 9 -11.19 0.91 3.39
CA THR A 9 -10.02 0.19 2.89
C THR A 9 -10.43 -0.86 1.86
N GLY A 10 -11.49 -1.63 2.11
CA GLY A 10 -11.99 -2.63 1.17
C GLY A 10 -12.45 -2.01 -0.15
N GLY A 11 -13.15 -0.86 -0.10
CA GLY A 11 -13.55 -0.12 -1.29
C GLY A 11 -12.37 0.44 -2.08
N LEU A 12 -11.39 1.04 -1.41
CA LEU A 12 -10.17 1.55 -2.05
C LEU A 12 -9.33 0.42 -2.63
N ALA A 13 -9.07 -0.64 -1.86
CA ALA A 13 -8.35 -1.81 -2.29
C ALA A 13 -9.01 -2.46 -3.52
N GLY A 14 -10.31 -2.72 -3.45
CA GLY A 14 -11.08 -3.28 -4.56
C GLY A 14 -11.04 -2.39 -5.81
N GLY A 15 -11.22 -1.07 -5.64
CA GLY A 15 -11.13 -0.11 -6.74
C GLY A 15 -9.76 -0.05 -7.39
N ILE A 16 -8.68 0.01 -6.59
CA ILE A 16 -7.30 0.05 -7.10
C ILE A 16 -6.95 -1.25 -7.82
N SER A 17 -7.35 -2.41 -7.28
CA SER A 17 -7.10 -3.69 -7.94
C SER A 17 -7.90 -3.84 -9.23
N ALA A 18 -9.13 -3.33 -9.30
CA ALA A 18 -9.90 -3.30 -10.55
C ALA A 18 -9.23 -2.40 -11.60
N LEU A 19 -8.73 -1.22 -11.19
CA LEU A 19 -7.95 -0.35 -12.08
C LEU A 19 -6.66 -1.03 -12.55
N GLY A 20 -6.00 -1.79 -11.66
CA GLY A 20 -4.88 -2.64 -12.02
C GLY A 20 -5.29 -3.62 -13.11
N TRP A 21 -6.31 -4.43 -12.87
CA TRP A 21 -6.76 -5.44 -13.84
C TRP A 21 -6.99 -4.87 -15.26
N VAL A 22 -7.60 -3.68 -15.35
CA VAL A 22 -7.94 -3.05 -16.64
C VAL A 22 -6.74 -2.34 -17.27
N ALA A 23 -5.75 -1.92 -16.47
CA ALA A 23 -4.60 -1.18 -16.97
C ALA A 23 -3.61 -2.10 -17.72
N PRO A 24 -3.00 -1.63 -18.83
CA PRO A 24 -2.01 -2.41 -19.56
C PRO A 24 -0.69 -2.51 -18.78
N SER A 25 -0.27 -3.73 -18.44
CA SER A 25 0.95 -3.99 -17.68
C SER A 25 2.20 -3.96 -18.56
N LYS A 26 2.71 -2.76 -18.84
CA LYS A 26 4.02 -2.56 -19.51
C LYS A 26 5.00 -2.04 -18.46
N ASP A 27 5.93 -2.88 -18.03
CA ASP A 27 7.03 -2.53 -17.11
C ASP A 27 6.65 -2.17 -15.67
N SER A 28 5.88 -3.05 -15.00
CA SER A 28 5.71 -2.96 -13.54
C SER A 28 7.06 -2.82 -12.82
N PHE A 29 8.11 -3.52 -13.28
CA PHE A 29 9.45 -3.46 -12.70
C PHE A 29 10.03 -2.04 -12.58
N ASN A 30 9.78 -1.16 -13.55
CA ASN A 30 10.28 0.23 -13.52
C ASN A 30 9.60 1.06 -12.43
N MET A 31 8.36 0.72 -12.07
CA MET A 31 7.64 1.37 -10.97
C MET A 31 8.07 0.83 -9.60
N MET A 32 8.73 -0.33 -9.53
CA MET A 32 9.11 -0.94 -8.26
C MET A 32 10.14 -0.08 -7.50
N ALA A 33 11.15 0.45 -8.17
CA ALA A 33 12.22 1.21 -7.52
C ALA A 33 11.73 2.52 -6.89
N PRO A 34 10.97 3.39 -7.58
CA PRO A 34 10.40 4.58 -6.96
C PRO A 34 9.43 4.28 -5.80
N LEU A 35 8.57 3.27 -5.97
CA LEU A 35 7.59 2.91 -4.92
C LEU A 35 8.28 2.31 -3.68
N ALA A 36 9.29 1.47 -3.87
CA ALA A 36 10.08 0.90 -2.77
C ALA A 36 10.86 1.99 -2.01
N MET A 37 11.48 2.94 -2.72
CA MET A 37 12.15 4.08 -2.09
C MET A 37 11.17 4.93 -1.27
N GLY A 38 10.00 5.26 -1.83
CA GLY A 38 8.96 5.99 -1.13
C GLY A 38 8.48 5.25 0.13
N MET A 39 8.29 3.94 0.04
CA MET A 39 7.89 3.13 1.19
C MET A 39 8.99 3.06 2.26
N GLY A 40 10.26 2.99 1.85
CA GLY A 40 11.42 3.08 2.74
C GLY A 40 11.47 4.42 3.47
N LEU A 41 11.24 5.53 2.78
CA LEU A 41 11.15 6.87 3.39
C LEU A 41 10.02 6.95 4.42
N VAL A 42 8.85 6.41 4.10
CA VAL A 42 7.72 6.38 5.04
C VAL A 42 8.02 5.52 6.26
N LEU A 43 8.71 4.39 6.08
CA LEU A 43 9.14 3.53 7.18
C LEU A 43 10.11 4.25 8.11
N VAL A 44 11.14 4.90 7.55
CA VAL A 44 12.11 5.70 8.33
C VAL A 44 11.40 6.84 9.06
N ALA A 45 10.48 7.55 8.39
CA ALA A 45 9.69 8.61 9.03
C ALA A 45 8.77 8.08 10.15
N ALA A 46 8.19 6.89 9.98
CA ALA A 46 7.38 6.24 11.00
C ALA A 46 8.21 5.84 12.22
N MET A 47 9.45 5.36 12.01
CA MET A 47 10.39 5.07 13.10
C MET A 47 10.88 6.34 13.79
N ALA A 48 11.02 7.44 13.06
CA ALA A 48 11.38 8.74 13.63
C ALA A 48 10.24 9.39 14.42
N SER A 49 8.98 9.12 14.07
CA SER A 49 7.80 9.81 14.60
C SER A 49 7.67 9.78 16.15
N PRO A 50 7.95 8.69 16.88
CA PRO A 50 7.92 8.66 18.34
C PRO A 50 8.95 9.57 19.02
N PHE A 51 10.01 9.96 18.32
CA PHE A 51 11.07 10.83 18.85
C PHE A 51 10.73 12.31 18.76
N PHE A 52 9.67 12.68 18.04
CA PHE A 52 9.23 14.07 17.90
C PHE A 52 7.91 14.29 18.64
N SER A 53 7.76 15.45 19.30
CA SER A 53 6.49 15.81 19.91
C SER A 53 5.40 16.00 18.83
N PRO A 54 4.22 15.37 18.96
CA PRO A 54 3.10 15.52 18.03
C PRO A 54 2.59 16.96 17.89
N THR A 55 2.87 17.83 18.87
CA THR A 55 2.47 19.23 18.86
C THR A 55 3.50 20.17 18.22
N SER A 56 4.71 19.67 17.94
CA SER A 56 5.73 20.44 17.24
C SER A 56 5.40 20.54 15.74
N PRO A 57 5.73 21.66 15.06
CA PRO A 57 5.52 21.79 13.61
C PRO A 57 6.18 20.65 12.81
N ALA A 58 7.39 20.25 13.22
CA ALA A 58 8.12 19.13 12.63
C ALA A 58 7.43 17.77 12.86
N GLY A 59 6.95 17.51 14.08
CA GLY A 59 6.23 16.28 14.43
C GLY A 59 4.87 16.16 13.73
N GLY A 60 4.12 17.26 13.62
CA GLY A 60 2.87 17.31 12.86
C GLY A 60 3.06 17.08 11.37
N ALA A 61 4.12 17.64 10.78
CA ALA A 61 4.48 17.42 9.38
C ALA A 61 4.89 15.96 9.12
N LEU A 62 5.76 15.39 9.98
CA LEU A 62 6.17 13.99 9.90
C LEU A 62 4.98 13.02 10.03
N PHE A 63 4.11 13.25 11.01
CA PHE A 63 2.91 12.43 11.22
C PHE A 63 1.97 12.49 10.01
N SER A 64 1.78 13.68 9.44
CA SER A 64 0.97 13.86 8.23
C SER A 64 1.58 13.17 7.02
N PHE A 65 2.91 13.22 6.85
CA PHE A 65 3.62 12.52 5.79
C PHE A 65 3.51 11.00 5.92
N VAL A 66 3.69 10.46 7.13
CA VAL A 66 3.57 9.02 7.41
C VAL A 66 2.15 8.52 7.14
N LEU A 67 1.13 9.30 7.52
CA LEU A 67 -0.27 8.96 7.28
C LEU A 67 -0.67 9.11 5.81
N TRP A 68 -0.58 10.31 5.25
CA TRP A 68 -1.10 10.57 3.90
C TRP A 68 -0.15 10.12 2.80
N GLY A 69 1.14 10.41 2.93
CA GLY A 69 2.17 9.94 2.00
C GLY A 69 2.26 8.42 2.00
N GLY A 70 2.26 7.81 3.19
CA GLY A 70 2.20 6.37 3.34
C GLY A 70 0.94 5.73 2.74
N MET A 71 -0.22 6.37 2.87
CA MET A 71 -1.47 5.86 2.31
C MET A 71 -1.43 5.85 0.78
N ILE A 72 -0.98 6.95 0.16
CA ILE A 72 -0.81 7.03 -1.31
C ILE A 72 0.20 5.99 -1.80
N LEU A 73 1.34 5.85 -1.12
CA LEU A 73 2.35 4.86 -1.48
C LEU A 73 1.85 3.43 -1.35
N SER A 74 1.04 3.12 -0.33
CA SER A 74 0.46 1.78 -0.18
C SER A 74 -0.61 1.49 -1.23
N GLY A 75 -1.40 2.50 -1.64
CA GLY A 75 -2.29 2.38 -2.79
C GLY A 75 -1.53 2.13 -4.10
N GLY A 76 -0.43 2.86 -4.32
CA GLY A 76 0.47 2.63 -5.46
C GLY A 76 1.09 1.23 -5.43
N LEU A 77 1.55 0.76 -4.27
CA LEU A 77 2.08 -0.59 -4.09
C LEU A 77 1.03 -1.65 -4.37
N MET A 78 -0.22 -1.44 -3.93
CA MET A 78 -1.33 -2.32 -4.25
C MET A 78 -1.56 -2.42 -5.76
N PHE A 79 -1.54 -1.29 -6.47
CA PHE A 79 -1.63 -1.28 -7.94
C PHE A 79 -0.45 -2.04 -8.57
N PHE A 80 0.77 -1.75 -8.16
CA PHE A 80 1.98 -2.41 -8.65
C PHE A 80 1.96 -3.93 -8.40
N HIS A 81 1.58 -4.38 -7.20
CA HIS A 81 1.46 -5.81 -6.88
C HIS A 81 0.35 -6.48 -7.68
N THR A 82 -0.76 -5.79 -7.96
CA THR A 82 -1.83 -6.30 -8.83
C THR A 82 -1.28 -6.54 -10.25
N GLN A 83 -0.55 -5.57 -10.81
CA GLN A 83 0.10 -5.70 -12.12
C GLN A 83 1.15 -6.82 -12.14
N GLN A 84 1.96 -6.92 -11.09
CA GLN A 84 2.99 -7.95 -10.98
C GLN A 84 2.37 -9.36 -10.88
N MET A 85 1.30 -9.51 -10.11
CA MET A 85 0.57 -10.78 -9.97
C MET A 85 -0.01 -11.22 -11.32
N LEU A 86 -0.64 -10.28 -12.04
CA LEU A 86 -1.24 -10.53 -13.36
C LEU A 86 -0.17 -10.89 -14.40
N SER A 87 0.91 -10.11 -14.47
CA SER A 87 2.03 -10.39 -15.38
C SER A 87 2.73 -11.74 -15.09
N LYS A 88 2.87 -12.10 -13.80
CA LYS A 88 3.39 -13.42 -13.42
C LYS A 88 2.44 -14.55 -13.81
N ALA A 89 1.13 -14.34 -13.73
CA ALA A 89 0.13 -15.34 -14.13
C ALA A 89 0.10 -15.52 -15.65
N GLU A 90 0.17 -14.43 -16.43
CA GLU A 90 0.20 -14.47 -17.90
C GLU A 90 1.48 -15.10 -18.45
N ARG A 91 2.62 -14.82 -17.81
CA ARG A 91 3.93 -15.35 -18.22
C ARG A 91 4.22 -16.73 -17.66
N HIS A 92 3.26 -17.40 -17.03
CA HIS A 92 3.46 -18.76 -16.53
C HIS A 92 2.98 -19.81 -17.54
N PRO A 93 3.90 -20.48 -18.28
CA PRO A 93 3.54 -21.62 -19.11
C PRO A 93 2.86 -22.75 -18.34
N LEU A 94 1.96 -23.44 -19.04
CA LEU A 94 1.23 -24.62 -18.57
C LEU A 94 2.14 -25.82 -18.24
N HIS A 95 3.40 -25.82 -18.71
CA HIS A 95 4.34 -26.94 -18.61
C HIS A 95 5.69 -26.55 -17.97
N HIS A 96 5.69 -25.74 -16.92
CA HIS A 96 6.91 -25.52 -16.13
C HIS A 96 7.08 -26.53 -15.00
N ALA A 97 8.33 -26.82 -14.65
CA ALA A 97 8.72 -27.66 -13.52
C ALA A 97 8.27 -27.10 -12.15
N LYS A 98 7.97 -25.79 -12.07
CA LYS A 98 7.44 -25.14 -10.88
C LYS A 98 6.06 -24.57 -11.19
N ALA A 99 5.05 -24.96 -10.42
CA ALA A 99 3.70 -24.42 -10.52
C ALA A 99 3.62 -22.98 -10.01
N TYR A 100 2.66 -22.20 -10.54
CA TYR A 100 2.39 -20.85 -10.09
C TYR A 100 1.94 -20.88 -8.62
N ASP A 101 2.57 -20.06 -7.78
CA ASP A 101 2.18 -19.90 -6.37
C ASP A 101 1.39 -18.59 -6.19
N PRO A 102 0.05 -18.65 -6.18
CA PRO A 102 -0.80 -17.47 -6.00
C PRO A 102 -0.67 -16.87 -4.60
N ILE A 103 -0.35 -17.68 -3.58
CA ILE A 103 -0.30 -17.22 -2.19
C ILE A 103 0.89 -16.28 -2.02
N SER A 104 2.08 -16.71 -2.45
CA SER A 104 3.27 -15.86 -2.43
C SER A 104 3.09 -14.61 -3.28
N ALA A 105 2.42 -14.71 -4.43
CA ALA A 105 2.17 -13.58 -5.32
C ALA A 105 1.22 -12.53 -4.70
N SER A 106 0.23 -12.96 -3.90
CA SER A 106 -0.74 -12.07 -3.23
C SER A 106 -0.23 -11.37 -1.97
N MET A 107 0.88 -11.84 -1.38
CA MET A 107 1.36 -11.35 -0.08
C MET A 107 1.66 -9.84 -0.08
N GLY A 108 2.25 -9.32 -1.15
CA GLY A 108 2.53 -7.89 -1.29
C GLY A 108 1.25 -7.03 -1.29
N MET A 109 0.20 -7.53 -1.93
CA MET A 109 -1.11 -6.86 -1.99
C MET A 109 -1.79 -6.87 -0.61
N TYR A 110 -1.67 -7.98 0.14
CA TYR A 110 -2.14 -8.05 1.52
C TYR A 110 -1.43 -7.04 2.43
N ILE A 111 -0.10 -6.95 2.37
CA ILE A 111 0.68 -5.98 3.17
C ILE A 111 0.30 -4.55 2.82
N ALA A 112 0.11 -4.24 1.54
CA ALA A 112 -0.37 -2.93 1.10
C ALA A 112 -1.76 -2.60 1.67
N MET A 113 -2.68 -3.57 1.68
CA MET A 113 -4.02 -3.43 2.26
C MET A 113 -3.98 -3.18 3.77
N VAL A 114 -3.19 -3.96 4.52
CA VAL A 114 -3.01 -3.76 5.98
C VAL A 114 -2.42 -2.37 6.28
N ASN A 115 -1.45 -1.94 5.48
CA ASN A 115 -0.83 -0.62 5.62
C ASN A 115 -1.80 0.53 5.30
N MET A 116 -2.75 0.35 4.39
CA MET A 116 -3.82 1.33 4.18
C MET A 116 -4.82 1.32 5.34
N PHE A 117 -5.22 0.13 5.82
CA PHE A 117 -6.18 -0.02 6.90
C PHE A 117 -5.73 0.68 8.18
N GLN A 118 -4.51 0.41 8.64
CA GLN A 118 -3.99 1.01 9.88
C GLN A 118 -3.92 2.54 9.79
N ARG A 119 -3.55 3.09 8.63
CA ARG A 119 -3.52 4.54 8.42
C ARG A 119 -4.92 5.15 8.39
N LEU A 120 -5.88 4.46 7.78
CA LEU A 120 -7.28 4.89 7.83
C LEU A 120 -7.84 4.86 9.25
N LEU A 121 -7.46 3.89 10.09
CA LEU A 121 -7.82 3.90 11.51
C LEU A 121 -7.31 5.17 12.20
N PHE A 122 -6.05 5.57 11.94
CA PHE A 122 -5.50 6.81 12.51
C PHE A 122 -6.19 8.05 11.96
N ILE A 123 -6.45 8.15 10.66
CA ILE A 123 -7.11 9.30 10.04
C ILE A 123 -8.55 9.46 10.56
N LEU A 124 -9.32 8.37 10.58
CA LEU A 124 -10.70 8.36 11.06
C LEU A 124 -10.79 8.54 12.58
N GLY A 125 -9.79 8.06 13.34
CA GLY A 125 -9.70 8.24 14.79
C GLY A 125 -9.25 9.64 15.20
N ALA A 126 -8.36 10.27 14.44
CA ALA A 126 -7.94 11.65 14.67
C ALA A 126 -9.08 12.65 14.39
N ASN A 127 -9.89 12.41 13.35
CA ASN A 127 -11.02 13.29 13.00
C ASN A 127 -12.14 13.33 14.06
N LYS A 128 -12.24 12.35 14.96
CA LYS A 128 -13.25 12.33 16.03
C LYS A 128 -12.78 12.95 17.35
N ARG A 129 -11.51 13.35 17.47
CA ARG A 129 -10.96 14.04 18.66
C ARG A 129 -11.05 15.57 18.56
N LYS A 130 -11.51 16.10 17.43
CA LYS A 130 -11.97 17.48 17.29
C LYS A 130 -13.46 17.54 17.58
#